data_AF-A0A484NJ59-F1
#
_entry.id   AF-A0A484NJ59-F1
#
_cell.length_a   1.000
_cell.length_b   1.000
_cell.length_c   1.000
_cell.angle_alpha   90.00
_cell.angle_beta   90.00
_cell.angle_gamma   90.00
#
_symmetry.space_group_name_H-M   'P 1'
#
loop_
_entity.id
_entity.type
_entity.pdbx_description
1 polymer ?
#
loop_
_entity_poly.entity_id
_entity_poly.type
_entity_poly.pdbx_seq_one_letter_code
_entity_poly.pdbx_strand_id
1 'polypeptide(L)'
;MATDAAAAECARVGGAGGCCKKGPGYASPKEAMKGPRESLIYVTTVYSGTGRKNPDYLATVDVDPSSPTYSKVIHRLPMPYLGDELHHSGWNSCSSCFGDPSASRRYLVLPSLISGRIYAIDTIKDPRAPSLHKVVEPDEIIKKTGLAYPHTAHCLASGDIMLSCLGDKDGNADGNGFLLLDSDFNVKGRWEKPGHSPLYGYDFWYQPRHKTMISSSWGAPKAFTKGFDLQHVSDGLYGRHLHIYSWPGGELKQTLDLGDTGLLPLEAR
;
A
#
# COMPACT_ATOMS: atom_id res chain seq x y z
N MET A 1 0.97 -8.24 -9.26
CA MET A 1 -0.41 -8.00 -8.81
C MET A 1 -0.40 -8.10 -7.30
N ALA A 2 -0.70 -7.02 -6.59
CA ALA A 2 -0.98 -7.10 -5.17
C ALA A 2 -2.32 -7.80 -4.94
N THR A 3 -2.36 -8.64 -3.92
CA THR A 3 -3.54 -9.43 -3.55
C THR A 3 -3.79 -9.24 -2.07
N ASP A 4 -4.99 -8.78 -1.71
CA ASP A 4 -5.41 -8.65 -0.33
C ASP A 4 -6.59 -9.58 -0.04
N ALA A 5 -6.49 -10.30 1.07
CA ALA A 5 -7.50 -11.25 1.50
C ALA A 5 -8.43 -10.60 2.54
N ALA A 6 -9.73 -10.82 2.37
CA ALA A 6 -10.71 -10.58 3.41
C ALA A 6 -11.15 -11.91 4.01
N ALA A 7 -10.97 -12.03 5.33
CA ALA A 7 -11.68 -13.05 6.08
C ALA A 7 -13.16 -12.66 6.15
N ALA A 8 -14.05 -13.65 6.13
CA ALA A 8 -15.41 -13.43 6.57
C ALA A 8 -15.36 -12.84 7.99
N GLU A 9 -15.88 -11.63 8.18
CA GLU A 9 -16.15 -11.16 9.53
C GLU A 9 -17.02 -12.19 10.23
N CYS A 10 -16.78 -12.39 11.53
CA CYS A 10 -17.67 -13.16 12.39
C CYS A 10 -19.09 -12.62 12.18
N ALA A 11 -19.86 -13.30 11.33
CA ALA A 11 -21.30 -13.11 11.25
C ALA A 11 -21.81 -13.18 12.68
N ARG A 12 -22.71 -12.27 13.05
CA ARG A 12 -23.32 -12.21 14.38
C ARG A 12 -23.98 -13.55 14.71
N VAL A 13 -23.22 -14.51 15.22
CA VAL A 13 -23.76 -15.74 15.81
C VAL A 13 -24.04 -15.38 17.26
N GLY A 14 -25.34 -15.30 17.59
CA GLY A 14 -25.81 -15.17 18.96
C GLY A 14 -25.29 -16.33 19.79
N GLY A 15 -24.27 -16.06 20.61
CA GLY A 15 -23.65 -17.01 21.52
C GLY A 15 -22.60 -16.28 22.35
N ALA A 16 -22.77 -16.28 23.67
CA ALA A 16 -21.98 -15.50 24.62
C ALA A 16 -20.47 -15.80 24.51
N GLY A 17 -19.69 -14.79 24.11
CA GLY A 17 -18.22 -14.86 24.01
C GLY A 17 -17.65 -13.84 23.02
N GLY A 18 -17.89 -12.55 23.24
CA GLY A 18 -17.59 -11.47 22.29
C GLY A 18 -16.13 -11.38 21.85
N CYS A 19 -15.84 -11.84 20.63
CA CYS A 19 -14.55 -11.66 19.95
C CYS A 19 -14.28 -10.19 19.54
N CYS A 20 -15.29 -9.33 19.51
CA CYS A 20 -15.18 -7.97 18.96
C CYS A 20 -14.76 -6.87 19.97
N LYS A 21 -14.20 -7.22 21.14
CA LYS A 21 -13.73 -6.21 22.11
C LYS A 21 -12.26 -5.76 21.93
N LYS A 22 -11.55 -6.22 20.89
CA LYS A 22 -10.07 -6.10 20.80
C LYS A 22 -9.52 -5.43 19.52
N GLY A 23 -10.30 -4.64 18.78
CA GLY A 23 -9.83 -4.01 17.53
C GLY A 23 -9.56 -5.01 16.39
N PRO A 24 -9.09 -4.56 15.22
CA PRO A 24 -8.92 -5.41 14.05
C PRO A 24 -7.64 -6.26 14.12
N GLY A 25 -7.69 -7.45 13.52
CA GLY A 25 -6.54 -8.33 13.37
C GLY A 25 -6.21 -9.18 14.60
N TYR A 26 -4.93 -9.48 14.80
CA TYR A 26 -4.45 -10.49 15.74
C TYR A 26 -3.27 -9.99 16.58
N ALA A 27 -3.17 -10.46 17.83
CA ALA A 27 -2.11 -10.05 18.76
C ALA A 27 -0.70 -10.51 18.35
N SER A 28 -0.61 -11.57 17.55
CA SER A 28 0.67 -12.17 17.14
C SER A 28 0.51 -12.98 15.84
N PRO A 29 1.61 -13.28 15.13
CA PRO A 29 1.58 -14.19 13.97
C PRO A 29 0.98 -15.56 14.29
N LYS A 30 1.28 -16.12 15.47
CA LYS A 30 0.74 -17.42 15.91
C LYS A 30 -0.79 -17.41 16.06
N GLU A 31 -1.38 -16.29 16.49
CA GLU A 31 -2.83 -16.14 16.55
C GLU A 31 -3.43 -15.87 15.16
N ALA A 32 -2.73 -15.11 14.30
CA ALA A 32 -3.16 -14.90 12.91
C ALA A 32 -3.26 -16.23 12.13
N MET A 33 -2.33 -17.16 12.34
CA MET A 33 -2.36 -18.49 11.73
C MET A 33 -3.54 -19.36 12.17
N LYS A 34 -4.19 -19.04 13.29
CA LYS A 34 -5.41 -19.72 13.76
C LYS A 34 -6.68 -19.03 13.28
N GLY A 35 -6.55 -17.90 12.60
CA GLY A 35 -7.69 -17.15 12.08
C GLY A 35 -8.50 -17.96 11.08
N PRO A 36 -9.75 -17.55 10.81
CA PRO A 36 -10.54 -18.16 9.75
C PRO A 36 -9.82 -18.00 8.41
N ARG A 37 -10.03 -18.97 7.52
CA ARG A 37 -9.59 -18.86 6.12
C ARG A 37 -10.33 -17.71 5.44
N GLU A 38 -9.64 -17.05 4.53
CA GLU A 38 -10.23 -16.07 3.63
C GLU A 38 -11.30 -16.69 2.73
N SER A 39 -12.36 -15.93 2.48
CA SER A 39 -13.43 -16.31 1.53
C SER A 39 -13.44 -15.40 0.30
N LEU A 40 -12.76 -14.26 0.36
CA LEU A 40 -12.65 -13.29 -0.74
C LEU A 40 -11.21 -12.81 -0.89
N ILE A 41 -10.80 -12.58 -2.14
CA ILE A 41 -9.56 -11.87 -2.48
C ILE A 41 -9.90 -10.67 -3.35
N TYR A 42 -9.30 -9.52 -3.04
CA TYR A 42 -9.32 -8.33 -3.87
C TYR A 42 -8.03 -8.25 -4.69
N VAL A 43 -8.16 -8.06 -6.00
CA VAL A 43 -7.03 -8.06 -6.94
C VAL A 43 -7.05 -6.78 -7.76
N THR A 44 -5.94 -6.03 -7.73
CA THR A 44 -5.74 -4.90 -8.63
C THR A 44 -5.56 -5.41 -10.06
N THR A 45 -6.27 -4.79 -11.00
CA THR A 45 -6.21 -5.17 -12.41
C THR A 45 -6.02 -3.94 -13.28
N VAL A 46 -5.12 -4.06 -14.26
CA VAL A 46 -4.54 -2.92 -14.95
C VAL A 46 -4.79 -3.03 -16.45
N TYR A 47 -5.26 -1.93 -17.04
CA TYR A 47 -5.28 -1.71 -18.48
C TYR A 47 -4.19 -0.76 -18.96
N SER A 48 -3.61 0.05 -18.06
CA SER A 48 -2.40 0.84 -18.35
C SER A 48 -1.33 -0.02 -19.01
N GLY A 49 -0.74 0.45 -20.11
CA GLY A 49 0.24 -0.30 -20.91
C GLY A 49 -0.32 -1.34 -21.89
N THR A 50 -1.62 -1.67 -21.86
CA THR A 50 -2.22 -2.69 -22.75
C THR A 50 -2.73 -2.16 -24.10
N GLY A 51 -2.71 -0.84 -24.29
CA GLY A 51 -3.32 -0.16 -25.46
C GLY A 51 -4.85 -0.03 -25.41
N ARG A 52 -5.51 -0.60 -24.39
CA ARG A 52 -6.96 -0.47 -24.20
C ARG A 52 -7.29 0.81 -23.42
N LYS A 53 -8.31 1.56 -23.87
CA LYS A 53 -8.79 2.79 -23.24
C LYS A 53 -9.86 2.51 -22.19
N ASN A 54 -9.54 1.65 -21.22
CA ASN A 54 -10.42 1.30 -20.10
C ASN A 54 -9.76 1.71 -18.78
N PRO A 55 -10.54 2.09 -17.77
CA PRO A 55 -9.99 2.35 -16.44
C PRO A 55 -9.53 1.05 -15.81
N ASP A 56 -8.48 1.12 -15.01
CA ASP A 56 -8.07 0.03 -14.12
C ASP A 56 -9.23 -0.31 -13.17
N TYR A 57 -9.27 -1.53 -12.63
CA TYR A 57 -10.37 -1.95 -11.76
C TYR A 57 -9.91 -2.85 -10.62
N LEU A 58 -10.71 -2.88 -9.55
CA LEU A 58 -10.56 -3.86 -8.47
C LEU A 58 -11.47 -5.05 -8.75
N ALA A 59 -10.90 -6.25 -8.84
CA ALA A 59 -11.65 -7.49 -8.97
C ALA A 59 -11.89 -8.11 -7.59
N THR A 60 -13.13 -8.52 -7.31
CA THR A 60 -13.43 -9.38 -6.16
C THR A 60 -13.52 -10.82 -6.63
N VAL A 61 -12.69 -11.70 -6.08
CA VAL A 61 -12.64 -13.12 -6.39
C VAL A 61 -13.17 -13.90 -5.19
N ASP A 62 -14.12 -14.80 -5.45
CA ASP A 62 -14.62 -15.73 -4.44
C ASP A 62 -13.66 -16.93 -4.33
N VAL A 63 -13.10 -17.12 -3.15
CA VAL A 63 -12.11 -18.17 -2.87
C VAL A 63 -12.57 -19.15 -1.80
N ASP A 64 -13.83 -19.11 -1.39
CA ASP A 64 -14.43 -20.13 -0.53
C ASP A 64 -14.71 -21.40 -1.34
N PRO A 65 -14.05 -22.54 -1.06
CA PRO A 65 -14.26 -23.79 -1.79
C PRO A 65 -15.68 -24.35 -1.72
N SER A 66 -16.48 -23.92 -0.74
CA SER A 66 -17.88 -24.31 -0.59
C SER A 66 -18.85 -23.44 -1.39
N SER A 67 -18.39 -22.31 -1.92
CA SER A 67 -19.21 -21.36 -2.67
C SER A 67 -19.53 -21.87 -4.09
N PRO A 68 -20.76 -21.69 -4.60
CA PRO A 68 -21.10 -21.98 -6.01
C PRO A 68 -20.36 -21.06 -7.00
N THR A 69 -19.76 -19.97 -6.49
CA THR A 69 -18.91 -19.05 -7.26
C THR A 69 -17.43 -19.20 -6.98
N TYR A 70 -16.99 -20.27 -6.31
CA TYR A 70 -15.58 -20.55 -6.06
C TYR A 70 -14.72 -20.40 -7.33
N SER A 71 -13.58 -19.73 -7.19
CA SER A 71 -12.60 -19.45 -8.26
C SER A 71 -13.16 -18.56 -9.39
N LYS A 72 -14.17 -17.73 -9.10
CA LYS A 72 -14.72 -16.76 -10.07
C LYS A 72 -14.52 -15.33 -9.61
N VAL A 73 -14.30 -14.44 -10.59
CA VAL A 73 -14.45 -12.99 -10.38
C VAL A 73 -15.95 -12.71 -10.25
N ILE A 74 -16.39 -12.38 -9.04
CA ILE A 74 -17.80 -12.13 -8.70
C ILE A 74 -18.18 -10.66 -8.80
N HIS A 75 -17.20 -9.75 -8.77
CA HIS A 75 -17.43 -8.32 -8.93
C HIS A 75 -16.22 -7.63 -9.57
N ARG A 76 -16.48 -6.53 -10.28
CA ARG A 76 -15.46 -5.63 -10.84
C ARG A 76 -15.87 -4.19 -10.53
N LEU A 77 -15.04 -3.49 -9.79
CA LEU A 77 -15.20 -2.06 -9.50
C LEU A 77 -14.23 -1.26 -10.39
N PRO A 78 -14.68 -0.70 -11.53
CA PRO A 78 -13.84 0.18 -12.34
C PRO A 78 -13.52 1.46 -11.61
N MET A 79 -12.26 1.91 -11.69
CA MET A 79 -11.86 3.22 -11.22
C MET A 79 -12.46 4.32 -12.11
N PRO A 80 -12.63 5.53 -11.57
CA PRO A 80 -13.29 6.61 -12.33
C PRO A 80 -12.42 7.21 -13.43
N TYR A 81 -11.11 6.94 -13.46
CA TYR A 81 -10.16 7.58 -14.38
C TYR A 81 -9.33 6.57 -15.18
N LEU A 82 -8.75 7.05 -16.27
CA LEU A 82 -7.84 6.29 -17.13
C LEU A 82 -6.38 6.54 -16.73
N GLY A 83 -5.52 5.55 -16.96
CA GLY A 83 -4.07 5.71 -16.82
C GLY A 83 -3.58 5.82 -15.38
N ASP A 84 -4.28 5.19 -14.44
CA ASP A 84 -3.90 5.19 -13.03
C ASP A 84 -2.67 4.33 -12.74
N GLU A 85 -2.64 3.13 -13.32
CA GLU A 85 -1.69 2.06 -12.99
C GLU A 85 -1.82 1.63 -11.53
N LEU A 86 -2.96 1.01 -11.19
CA LEU A 86 -3.13 0.34 -9.89
C LEU A 86 -2.02 -0.70 -9.71
N HIS A 87 -1.27 -0.62 -8.61
CA HIS A 87 -0.09 -1.46 -8.43
C HIS A 87 -0.15 -2.29 -7.15
N HIS A 88 0.13 -1.64 -6.02
CA HIS A 88 0.05 -2.21 -4.67
C HIS A 88 -1.28 -1.91 -4.00
N SER A 89 -1.54 -2.59 -2.89
CA SER A 89 -2.70 -2.35 -2.03
C SER A 89 -2.31 -2.53 -0.57
N GLY A 90 -3.07 -1.90 0.32
CA GLY A 90 -2.94 -2.05 1.76
C GLY A 90 -4.23 -1.70 2.48
N TRP A 91 -4.34 -2.06 3.75
CA TRP A 91 -5.53 -1.76 4.56
C TRP A 91 -5.36 -0.47 5.36
N ASN A 92 -6.45 0.27 5.58
CA ASN A 92 -6.45 1.43 6.48
C ASN A 92 -6.10 1.05 7.92
N SER A 93 -6.47 -0.15 8.35
CA SER A 93 -6.23 -0.66 9.69
C SER A 93 -6.00 -2.17 9.67
N CYS A 94 -5.15 -2.65 10.57
CA CYS A 94 -4.68 -4.03 10.58
C CYS A 94 -4.28 -4.45 12.00
N SER A 95 -3.53 -5.56 12.12
CA SER A 95 -3.08 -6.07 13.42
C SER A 95 -2.19 -5.10 14.21
N SER A 96 -1.63 -4.07 13.55
CA SER A 96 -0.95 -2.97 14.26
C SER A 96 -1.89 -2.14 15.15
N CYS A 97 -3.20 -2.17 14.90
CA CYS A 97 -4.23 -1.55 15.72
C CYS A 97 -4.88 -2.57 16.69
N PHE A 98 -4.31 -3.76 16.86
CA PHE A 98 -4.85 -4.74 17.80
C PHE A 98 -4.90 -4.15 19.22
N GLY A 99 -6.03 -4.31 19.88
CA GLY A 99 -6.32 -3.74 21.20
C GLY A 99 -7.09 -2.42 21.15
N ASP A 100 -7.21 -1.76 20.00
CA ASP A 100 -8.02 -0.54 19.83
C ASP A 100 -9.42 -0.88 19.30
N PRO A 101 -10.47 -0.87 20.16
CA PRO A 101 -11.83 -1.20 19.75
C PRO A 101 -12.48 -0.15 18.84
N SER A 102 -11.88 1.05 18.71
CA SER A 102 -12.39 2.09 17.80
C SER A 102 -11.91 1.90 16.35
N ALA A 103 -10.83 1.14 16.15
CA ALA A 103 -10.27 0.88 14.84
C ALA A 103 -11.05 -0.20 14.08
N SER A 104 -11.10 -0.08 12.75
CA SER A 104 -11.76 -1.06 11.87
C SER A 104 -10.97 -1.22 10.57
N ARG A 105 -10.70 -2.48 10.18
CA ARG A 105 -10.21 -2.83 8.85
C ARG A 105 -11.40 -2.73 7.88
N ARG A 106 -11.54 -1.58 7.24
CA ARG A 106 -12.71 -1.24 6.42
C ARG A 106 -12.37 -0.85 4.99
N TYR A 107 -11.29 -0.10 4.84
CA TYR A 107 -10.97 0.49 3.56
C TYR A 107 -9.72 -0.16 2.99
N LEU A 108 -9.84 -0.67 1.77
CA LEU A 108 -8.70 -1.06 0.97
C LEU A 108 -8.15 0.19 0.28
N VAL A 109 -6.87 0.46 0.52
CA VAL A 109 -6.13 1.62 0.01
C VAL A 109 -5.39 1.18 -1.24
N LEU A 110 -5.67 1.85 -2.36
CA LEU A 110 -5.12 1.53 -3.68
C LEU A 110 -4.33 2.72 -4.23
N PRO A 111 -3.01 2.73 -4.06
CA PRO A 111 -2.13 3.67 -4.71
C PRO A 111 -2.07 3.41 -6.22
N SER A 112 -2.12 4.49 -6.99
CA SER A 112 -2.06 4.49 -8.45
C SER A 112 -0.72 5.07 -8.87
N LEU A 113 0.15 4.20 -9.39
CA LEU A 113 1.57 4.50 -9.55
C LEU A 113 1.78 5.67 -10.52
N ILE A 114 1.08 5.71 -11.65
CA ILE A 114 1.33 6.71 -12.70
C ILE A 114 0.53 7.98 -12.49
N SER A 115 -0.75 7.87 -12.15
CA SER A 115 -1.59 9.07 -11.97
C SER A 115 -1.30 9.81 -10.67
N GLY A 116 -0.70 9.15 -9.68
CA GLY A 116 -0.51 9.71 -8.35
C GLY A 116 -1.75 9.69 -7.45
N ARG A 117 -2.88 9.15 -7.93
CA ARG A 117 -4.11 9.05 -7.12
C ARG A 117 -4.00 7.94 -6.08
N ILE A 118 -4.76 8.10 -5.00
CA ILE A 118 -4.98 7.04 -4.01
C ILE A 118 -6.48 6.85 -3.82
N TYR A 119 -6.95 5.62 -4.00
CA TYR A 119 -8.35 5.27 -3.77
C TYR A 119 -8.54 4.58 -2.42
N ALA A 120 -9.54 5.02 -1.67
CA ALA A 120 -10.07 4.29 -0.53
C ALA A 120 -11.34 3.57 -0.96
N ILE A 121 -11.34 2.24 -0.87
CA ILE A 121 -12.47 1.39 -1.26
C ILE A 121 -13.12 0.80 -0.01
N ASP A 122 -14.41 1.08 0.21
CA ASP A 122 -15.18 0.50 1.32
C ASP A 122 -15.51 -0.97 1.02
N THR A 123 -15.03 -1.86 1.90
CA THR A 123 -15.27 -3.30 1.81
C THR A 123 -16.25 -3.82 2.87
N ILE A 124 -16.75 -2.99 3.78
CA ILE A 124 -17.68 -3.44 4.84
C ILE A 124 -19.13 -3.35 4.38
N LYS A 125 -19.50 -2.32 3.61
CA LYS A 125 -20.89 -2.14 3.14
C LYS A 125 -21.39 -3.36 2.36
N ASP A 126 -20.56 -3.87 1.45
CA ASP A 126 -20.73 -5.15 0.77
C ASP A 126 -19.35 -5.70 0.40
N PRO A 127 -18.81 -6.69 1.13
CA PRO A 127 -17.50 -7.27 0.83
C PRO A 127 -17.44 -7.94 -0.55
N ARG A 128 -18.56 -8.45 -1.07
CA ARG A 128 -18.61 -9.13 -2.37
C ARG A 128 -18.67 -8.13 -3.52
N ALA A 129 -19.20 -6.93 -3.28
CA ALA A 129 -19.27 -5.82 -4.23
C ALA A 129 -18.80 -4.50 -3.58
N PRO A 130 -17.48 -4.34 -3.32
CA PRO A 130 -16.94 -3.16 -2.66
C PRO A 130 -17.16 -1.90 -3.50
N SER A 131 -17.13 -0.74 -2.84
CA SER A 131 -17.45 0.55 -3.49
C SER A 131 -16.44 1.63 -3.18
N LEU A 132 -16.19 2.53 -4.14
CA LEU A 132 -15.32 3.69 -3.94
C LEU A 132 -15.87 4.58 -2.81
N HIS A 133 -15.02 4.87 -1.83
CA HIS A 133 -15.33 5.76 -0.71
C HIS A 133 -14.75 7.16 -0.91
N LYS A 134 -13.45 7.25 -1.23
CA LYS A 134 -12.73 8.52 -1.38
C LYS A 134 -11.60 8.40 -2.40
N VAL A 135 -11.30 9.53 -3.05
CA VAL A 135 -10.12 9.72 -3.90
C VAL A 135 -9.24 10.78 -3.22
N VAL A 136 -7.96 10.49 -3.06
CA VAL A 136 -6.94 11.49 -2.73
C VAL A 136 -6.28 11.91 -4.04
N GLU A 137 -6.47 13.17 -4.42
CA GLU A 137 -6.00 13.68 -5.71
C GLU A 137 -4.51 14.04 -5.66
N PRO A 138 -3.75 13.80 -6.76
CA PRO A 138 -2.30 13.98 -6.81
C PRO A 138 -1.88 15.43 -6.53
N ASP A 139 -2.65 16.41 -7.01
CA ASP A 139 -2.35 17.82 -6.82
C ASP A 139 -2.26 18.21 -5.34
N GLU A 140 -3.10 17.62 -4.49
CA GLU A 140 -3.05 17.87 -3.04
C GLU A 140 -1.79 17.28 -2.43
N ILE A 141 -1.44 16.04 -2.81
CA ILE A 141 -0.25 15.34 -2.33
C ILE A 141 1.01 16.11 -2.72
N ILE A 142 1.14 16.44 -4.01
CA ILE A 142 2.29 17.17 -4.56
C ILE A 142 2.41 18.54 -3.88
N LYS A 143 1.31 19.30 -3.78
CA LYS A 143 1.33 20.64 -3.17
C LYS A 143 1.77 20.61 -1.71
N LYS A 144 1.33 19.61 -0.94
CA LYS A 144 1.63 19.53 0.50
C LYS A 144 2.98 18.88 0.81
N THR A 145 3.51 18.03 -0.08
CA THR A 145 4.64 17.14 0.25
C THR A 145 5.76 17.12 -0.78
N GLY A 146 5.49 17.53 -2.01
CA GLY A 146 6.39 17.33 -3.16
C GLY A 146 6.48 15.88 -3.65
N LEU A 147 5.75 14.94 -3.03
CA LEU A 147 5.77 13.53 -3.37
C LEU A 147 4.81 13.22 -4.53
N ALA A 148 5.19 12.25 -5.35
CA ALA A 148 4.38 11.63 -6.41
C ALA A 148 4.71 10.14 -6.53
N TYR A 149 4.01 9.44 -7.43
CA TYR A 149 4.17 7.99 -7.66
C TYR A 149 3.99 7.16 -6.37
N PRO A 150 2.82 7.20 -5.70
CA PRO A 150 2.56 6.44 -4.51
C PRO A 150 2.50 4.94 -4.83
N HIS A 151 3.07 4.11 -3.96
CA HIS A 151 3.30 2.69 -4.24
C HIS A 151 2.81 1.80 -3.10
N THR A 152 3.63 1.50 -2.10
CA THR A 152 3.24 0.59 -1.01
C THR A 152 2.44 1.36 0.03
N ALA A 153 1.36 0.78 0.55
CA ALA A 153 0.56 1.34 1.63
C ALA A 153 0.54 0.42 2.86
N HIS A 154 0.79 0.99 4.04
CA HIS A 154 0.70 0.30 5.32
C HIS A 154 -0.06 1.12 6.37
N CYS A 155 -1.04 0.46 7.02
CA CYS A 155 -1.69 0.89 8.26
C CYS A 155 -0.66 1.13 9.38
N LEU A 156 -0.79 2.19 10.16
CA LEU A 156 0.03 2.42 11.36
C LEU A 156 -0.80 2.21 12.64
N ALA A 157 -0.13 1.90 13.74
CA ALA A 157 -0.77 1.78 15.06
C ALA A 157 -1.40 3.11 15.55
N SER A 158 -0.98 4.25 14.99
CA SER A 158 -1.58 5.56 15.27
C SER A 158 -2.96 5.76 14.62
N GLY A 159 -3.38 4.86 13.72
CA GLY A 159 -4.56 5.05 12.87
C GLY A 159 -4.26 5.79 11.55
N ASP A 160 -3.05 6.31 11.39
CA ASP A 160 -2.58 6.87 10.12
C ASP A 160 -2.27 5.77 9.10
N ILE A 161 -2.23 6.14 7.83
CA ILE A 161 -1.79 5.28 6.73
C ILE A 161 -0.52 5.89 6.15
N MET A 162 0.53 5.10 6.08
CA MET A 162 1.79 5.50 5.47
C MET A 162 1.93 4.88 4.08
N LEU A 163 2.38 5.68 3.13
CA LEU A 163 2.65 5.22 1.77
C LEU A 163 4.06 5.58 1.33
N SER A 164 4.73 4.69 0.59
CA SER A 164 5.94 5.07 -0.14
C SER A 164 5.60 5.82 -1.42
N CYS A 165 6.42 6.79 -1.78
CA CYS A 165 6.35 7.58 -3.00
C CYS A 165 7.72 7.55 -3.69
N LEU A 166 7.73 7.34 -5.01
CA LEU A 166 8.96 7.00 -5.74
C LEU A 166 9.68 8.21 -6.36
N GLY A 167 9.04 9.37 -6.43
CA GLY A 167 9.66 10.55 -7.02
C GLY A 167 8.80 11.80 -6.96
N ASP A 168 9.26 12.88 -7.60
CA ASP A 168 8.51 14.13 -7.74
C ASP A 168 7.54 14.10 -8.93
N LYS A 169 6.80 15.21 -9.12
CA LYS A 169 5.86 15.39 -10.24
C LYS A 169 6.50 15.25 -11.64
N ASP A 170 7.81 15.47 -11.74
CA ASP A 170 8.59 15.42 -12.99
C ASP A 170 9.27 14.05 -13.18
N GLY A 171 9.06 13.12 -12.23
CA GLY A 171 9.60 11.78 -12.25
C GLY A 171 11.06 11.67 -11.84
N ASN A 172 11.62 12.66 -11.14
CA ASN A 172 12.96 12.57 -10.55
C ASN A 172 12.92 11.88 -9.18
N ALA A 173 14.05 11.34 -8.77
CA ALA A 173 14.19 10.66 -7.48
C ALA A 173 14.10 11.62 -6.28
N ASP A 174 14.51 12.89 -6.41
CA ASP A 174 14.59 13.82 -5.26
C ASP A 174 13.24 14.07 -4.54
N GLY A 175 12.11 13.81 -5.20
CA GLY A 175 10.77 13.83 -4.59
C GLY A 175 10.28 12.51 -4.02
N ASN A 176 11.15 11.52 -3.79
CA ASN A 176 10.77 10.26 -3.15
C ASN A 176 10.68 10.40 -1.61
N GLY A 177 9.93 9.50 -0.96
CA GLY A 177 9.77 9.51 0.51
C GLY A 177 8.50 8.82 0.97
N PHE A 178 7.96 9.24 2.12
CA PHE A 178 6.81 8.60 2.73
C PHE A 178 5.68 9.58 3.01
N LEU A 179 4.52 9.35 2.40
CA LEU A 179 3.29 10.12 2.60
C LEU A 179 2.54 9.60 3.83
N LEU A 180 2.02 10.52 4.66
CA LEU A 180 1.04 10.21 5.71
C LEU A 180 -0.35 10.71 5.35
N LEU A 181 -1.31 9.80 5.44
CA LEU A 181 -2.74 10.10 5.46
C LEU A 181 -3.30 9.86 6.85
N ASP A 182 -4.24 10.69 7.29
CA ASP A 182 -5.04 10.39 8.49
C ASP A 182 -6.12 9.31 8.19
N SER A 183 -6.89 8.95 9.22
CA SER A 183 -7.97 7.96 9.12
C SER A 183 -9.10 8.33 8.16
N ASP A 184 -9.23 9.63 7.84
CA ASP A 184 -10.20 10.16 6.88
C ASP A 184 -9.57 10.37 5.49
N PHE A 185 -8.35 9.88 5.27
CA PHE A 185 -7.57 10.01 4.03
C PHE A 185 -7.19 11.46 3.67
N ASN A 186 -7.06 12.35 4.64
CA ASN A 186 -6.51 13.68 4.39
C ASN A 186 -4.98 13.63 4.44
N VAL A 187 -4.33 14.39 3.55
CA VAL A 187 -2.87 14.48 3.52
C VAL A 187 -2.36 15.24 4.74
N LYS A 188 -1.64 14.53 5.63
CA LYS A 188 -0.98 15.09 6.82
C LYS A 188 0.38 15.69 6.51
N GLY A 189 1.13 15.09 5.60
CA GLY A 189 2.49 15.51 5.25
C GLY A 189 3.41 14.32 4.97
N ARG A 190 4.71 14.55 5.14
CA ARG A 190 5.75 13.53 5.03
C ARG A 190 5.97 12.86 6.39
N TRP A 191 6.32 11.57 6.41
CA TRP A 191 6.63 10.85 7.65
C TRP A 191 8.08 11.05 8.09
N GLU A 192 9.02 11.03 7.14
CA GLU A 192 10.43 11.23 7.43
C GLU A 192 10.72 12.66 7.89
N LYS A 193 11.73 12.81 8.74
CA LYS A 193 12.20 14.13 9.15
C LYS A 193 12.81 14.89 7.96
N PRO A 194 12.74 16.24 7.95
CA PRO A 194 13.42 17.03 6.94
C PRO A 194 14.90 16.65 6.81
N GLY A 195 15.36 16.42 5.58
CA GLY A 195 16.74 16.01 5.28
C GLY A 195 17.02 14.50 5.42
N HIS A 196 16.01 13.68 5.71
CA HIS A 196 16.15 12.22 5.85
C HIS A 196 15.45 11.43 4.73
N SER A 197 15.17 12.05 3.58
CA SER A 197 14.61 11.33 2.43
C SER A 197 15.57 10.24 1.92
N PRO A 198 15.06 9.11 1.42
CA PRO A 198 15.91 8.10 0.80
C PRO A 198 16.56 8.64 -0.49
N LEU A 199 17.61 7.96 -0.96
CA LEU A 199 18.17 8.23 -2.29
C LEU A 199 17.18 7.82 -3.40
N TYR A 200 16.49 6.69 -3.19
CA TYR A 200 15.44 6.16 -4.06
C TYR A 200 14.37 5.50 -3.21
N GLY A 201 13.10 5.69 -3.59
CA GLY A 201 11.95 5.02 -3.00
C GLY A 201 11.59 3.72 -3.72
N TYR A 202 10.96 2.80 -3.00
CA TYR A 202 10.21 1.67 -3.55
C TYR A 202 9.25 1.13 -2.49
N ASP A 203 9.70 0.15 -1.71
CA ASP A 203 8.92 -0.51 -0.68
C ASP A 203 9.44 -0.16 0.72
N PHE A 204 8.66 -0.44 1.75
CA PHE A 204 9.11 -0.30 3.13
C PHE A 204 8.32 -1.19 4.07
N TRP A 205 8.94 -1.57 5.18
CA TRP A 205 8.23 -2.18 6.30
C TRP A 205 8.82 -1.70 7.63
N TYR A 206 7.97 -1.58 8.65
CA TYR A 206 8.38 -1.17 10.00
C TYR A 206 8.29 -2.31 11.02
N GLN A 207 9.24 -2.32 11.96
CA GLN A 207 9.35 -3.28 13.06
C GLN A 207 9.23 -2.52 14.39
N PRO A 208 8.02 -2.29 14.93
CA PRO A 208 7.82 -1.39 16.08
C PRO A 208 8.59 -1.80 17.33
N ARG A 209 8.68 -3.12 17.58
CA ARG A 209 9.38 -3.66 18.75
C ARG A 209 10.90 -3.45 18.70
N HIS A 210 11.44 -3.26 17.50
CA HIS A 210 12.86 -2.98 17.26
C HIS A 210 13.13 -1.48 17.05
N LYS A 211 12.09 -0.64 17.04
CA LYS A 211 12.20 0.81 16.75
C LYS A 211 12.91 1.09 15.43
N THR A 212 12.62 0.27 14.42
CA THR A 212 13.22 0.38 13.09
C THR A 212 12.17 0.38 11.99
N MET A 213 12.40 1.14 10.93
CA MET A 213 11.76 0.96 9.63
C MET A 213 12.84 0.77 8.57
N ILE A 214 12.63 -0.15 7.65
CA ILE A 214 13.53 -0.42 6.53
C ILE A 214 12.78 -0.07 5.26
N SER A 215 13.38 0.78 4.43
CA SER A 215 12.89 1.03 3.08
C SER A 215 13.92 0.61 2.05
N SER A 216 13.43 0.27 0.88
CA SER A 216 14.21 -0.27 -0.21
C SER A 216 14.19 0.67 -1.42
N SER A 217 14.74 0.26 -2.55
CA SER A 217 14.99 1.15 -3.68
C SER A 217 14.67 0.52 -5.02
N TRP A 218 14.05 1.30 -5.90
CA TRP A 218 13.86 0.95 -7.30
C TRP A 218 14.63 1.91 -8.20
N GLY A 219 14.07 3.06 -8.54
CA GLY A 219 14.70 4.01 -9.45
C GLY A 219 13.85 5.27 -9.63
N ALA A 220 14.37 6.22 -10.39
CA ALA A 220 13.61 7.44 -10.72
C ALA A 220 12.45 7.09 -11.66
N PRO A 221 11.22 7.57 -11.42
CA PRO A 221 10.08 7.27 -12.29
C PRO A 221 10.30 7.53 -13.78
N LYS A 222 11.01 8.60 -14.14
CA LYS A 222 11.33 8.89 -15.55
C LYS A 222 12.15 7.80 -16.24
N ALA A 223 12.85 6.96 -15.48
CA ALA A 223 13.70 5.89 -15.99
C ALA A 223 12.93 4.59 -16.28
N PHE A 224 11.82 4.32 -15.60
CA PHE A 224 11.06 3.07 -15.74
C PHE A 224 9.68 3.22 -16.39
N THR A 225 9.06 4.41 -16.32
CA THR A 225 7.70 4.64 -16.85
C THR A 225 7.59 4.52 -18.37
N LYS A 226 8.72 4.54 -19.09
CA LYS A 226 8.80 4.39 -20.55
C LYS A 226 9.34 3.03 -20.99
N GLY A 227 9.48 2.09 -20.06
CA GLY A 227 10.15 0.82 -20.28
C GLY A 227 11.60 0.85 -19.79
N PHE A 228 12.17 -0.35 -19.65
CA PHE A 228 13.55 -0.53 -19.20
C PHE A 228 14.56 -0.13 -20.28
N ASP A 229 15.60 0.59 -19.87
CA ASP A 229 16.73 0.98 -20.71
C ASP A 229 18.05 0.67 -19.96
N LEU A 230 18.96 -0.04 -20.61
CA LEU A 230 20.28 -0.34 -20.06
C LEU A 230 21.11 0.92 -19.83
N GLN A 231 20.94 1.96 -20.65
CA GLN A 231 21.64 3.23 -20.47
C GLN A 231 21.25 3.89 -19.14
N HIS A 232 19.97 3.81 -18.73
CA HIS A 232 19.52 4.32 -17.44
C HIS A 232 20.18 3.61 -16.24
N VAL A 233 20.60 2.34 -16.40
CA VAL A 233 21.40 1.64 -15.39
C VAL A 233 22.79 2.25 -15.28
N SER A 234 23.46 2.47 -16.43
CA SER A 234 24.77 3.12 -16.48
C SER A 234 24.74 4.57 -16.00
N ASP A 235 23.64 5.28 -16.22
CA ASP A 235 23.41 6.65 -15.75
C ASP A 235 23.07 6.71 -14.25
N GLY A 236 22.98 5.56 -13.57
CA GLY A 236 22.73 5.48 -12.13
C GLY A 236 21.30 5.81 -11.71
N LEU A 237 20.31 5.67 -12.62
CA LEU A 237 18.90 5.99 -12.35
C LEU A 237 18.13 4.89 -11.60
N TYR A 238 18.82 3.82 -11.22
CA TYR A 238 18.31 2.71 -10.41
C TYR A 238 19.08 2.60 -9.10
N GLY A 239 18.35 2.37 -8.01
CA GLY A 239 18.90 2.26 -6.67
C GLY A 239 19.40 0.87 -6.32
N ARG A 240 20.29 0.81 -5.34
CA ARG A 240 20.91 -0.41 -4.78
C ARG A 240 21.02 -0.38 -3.26
N HIS A 241 20.22 0.48 -2.63
CA HIS A 241 20.37 0.81 -1.22
C HIS A 241 19.18 0.31 -0.40
N LEU A 242 19.46 -0.09 0.83
CA LEU A 242 18.45 -0.16 1.89
C LEU A 242 18.66 1.01 2.83
N HIS A 243 17.57 1.60 3.31
CA HIS A 243 17.59 2.75 4.19
C HIS A 243 16.96 2.35 5.53
N ILE A 244 17.72 2.52 6.61
CA ILE A 244 17.33 2.12 7.96
C ILE A 244 16.96 3.37 8.75
N TYR A 245 15.69 3.47 9.12
CA TYR A 245 15.13 4.60 9.85
C TYR A 245 14.89 4.26 11.31
N SER A 246 15.02 5.26 12.18
CA SER A 246 14.46 5.18 13.51
C SER A 246 12.93 5.21 13.46
N TRP A 247 12.29 4.29 14.17
CA TRP A 247 10.83 4.20 14.26
C TRP A 247 10.36 4.57 15.67
N PRO A 248 9.29 5.39 15.81
CA PRO A 248 8.53 6.06 14.74
C PRO A 248 9.16 7.41 14.33
N GLY A 249 10.42 7.68 14.69
CA GLY A 249 11.02 9.01 14.67
C GLY A 249 11.36 9.60 13.29
N GLY A 250 11.31 8.81 12.21
CA GLY A 250 11.52 9.33 10.85
C GLY A 250 12.94 9.76 10.52
N GLU A 251 13.92 9.44 11.37
CA GLU A 251 15.33 9.81 11.17
C GLU A 251 16.08 8.67 10.47
N LEU A 252 16.63 8.92 9.29
CA LEU A 252 17.52 8.00 8.58
C LEU A 252 18.80 7.79 9.42
N LYS A 253 19.05 6.56 9.86
CA LYS A 253 20.18 6.17 10.71
C LYS A 253 21.31 5.52 9.93
N GLN A 254 20.98 4.80 8.86
CA GLN A 254 21.97 4.08 8.07
C GLN A 254 21.46 3.88 6.65
N THR A 255 22.38 3.96 5.69
CA THR A 255 22.18 3.52 4.31
C THR A 255 23.10 2.34 4.08
N LEU A 256 22.54 1.21 3.65
CA LEU A 256 23.28 0.01 3.28
C LEU A 256 23.41 -0.01 1.76
N ASP A 257 24.64 0.09 1.26
CA ASP A 257 24.94 -0.13 -0.16
C ASP A 257 25.10 -1.63 -0.41
N LEU A 258 24.25 -2.18 -1.29
CA LEU A 258 24.29 -3.60 -1.66
C LEU A 258 25.27 -3.90 -2.81
N GLY A 259 25.98 -2.88 -3.30
CA GLY A 259 26.97 -3.00 -4.36
C GLY A 259 26.36 -3.19 -5.75
N ASP A 260 27.23 -3.34 -6.76
CA ASP A 260 26.83 -3.40 -8.17
C ASP A 260 25.99 -4.65 -8.51
N THR A 261 26.07 -5.69 -7.68
CA THR A 261 25.25 -6.91 -7.81
C THR A 261 23.92 -6.84 -7.04
N GLY A 262 23.70 -5.77 -6.27
CA GLY A 262 22.53 -5.57 -5.40
C GLY A 262 21.54 -4.53 -5.91
N LEU A 263 21.52 -4.26 -7.22
CA LEU A 263 20.57 -3.34 -7.84
C LEU A 263 19.13 -3.81 -7.64
N LEU A 264 18.24 -2.85 -7.43
CA LEU A 264 16.81 -3.07 -7.26
C LEU A 264 16.48 -4.02 -6.10
N PRO A 265 16.89 -3.72 -4.85
CA PRO A 265 16.38 -4.44 -3.72
C PRO A 265 14.90 -4.09 -3.60
N LEU A 266 14.03 -4.90 -4.20
CA LEU A 266 12.59 -4.62 -4.30
C LEU A 266 11.91 -4.78 -2.93
N GLU A 267 11.06 -5.79 -2.78
CA GLU A 267 10.18 -5.94 -1.62
C GLU A 267 10.94 -6.07 -0.29
N ALA A 268 10.51 -5.32 0.73
CA ALA A 268 10.97 -5.43 2.12
C ALA A 268 9.88 -6.10 2.97
N ARG A 269 10.23 -7.07 3.83
CA ARG A 269 9.29 -7.84 4.65
C ARG A 269 9.81 -8.01 6.08
#